data_AF-A0A2A2JPL6-F1
#
_entry.id   AF-A0A2A2JPL6-F1
#
_cell.length_a   1.000
_cell.length_b   1.000
_cell.length_c   1.000
_cell.angle_alpha   90.00
_cell.angle_beta   90.00
_cell.angle_gamma   90.00
#
_symmetry.space_group_name_H-M   'P 1'
#
loop_
_entity.id
_entity.type
_entity.pdbx_description
1 polymer ?
#
loop_
_entity_poly.entity_id
_entity_poly.type
_entity_poly.pdbx_seq_one_letter_code
_entity_poly.pdbx_strand_id
1 'polypeptide(L)'
;MWSDSSPPSGASTSLLHNGVETSTPFQQHSLSGRRTAPIRKDDSLSFSRTPAHLPLSSTSQSASMVDQIQQWFDSLISSRSVIAARAGAVVSCLIFSSAFFLLQLSIYSPIHSFYEAVWSLFSLRFILLFCIHGSIFFSLVTFFFYPVLFKVDQVRRVSYLNPMVWAVVALLALDSIVSTVLLLYSSKSAYLANGFPLFYLTLSLLSSTFQSIFDNDFQLTFSQHQKPKMLNFLLSLVLDADMAVQTSYTALKCMGSSMAFGLLLGTPLYGIRSVVCLVFPSLLLTVFCVSFMQLIAIRFFISIVRYIVMEPITFNMPLPYQIHSPTSEQMRTINRVVEARDPLLKYFAFFDLRRVALTDSARRKEVFSLSQPGGHARNWATLSTACVNVIKQVQLHLDEQSGRLFGGSIAVDNVGGSASGDASDLSDPLKIDREMLLMPVQARRQGTHLWLFTFS
;
A
#
# COMPACT_ATOMS: atom_id res chain seq x y z
N MET A 1 -4.25 -23.90 -48.84
CA MET A 1 -5.29 -23.40 -49.75
C MET A 1 -5.31 -21.88 -49.65
N TRP A 2 -5.54 -21.17 -50.76
CA TRP A 2 -5.71 -19.72 -50.79
C TRP A 2 -7.19 -19.33 -50.81
N SER A 3 -7.52 -18.24 -50.14
CA SER A 3 -8.47 -17.18 -50.54
C SER A 3 -8.37 -16.09 -49.46
N ASP A 4 -8.09 -14.82 -49.73
CA ASP A 4 -8.55 -13.85 -50.74
C ASP A 4 -10.05 -13.52 -50.69
N SER A 5 -10.34 -12.36 -50.09
CA SER A 5 -11.37 -11.43 -50.57
C SER A 5 -11.05 -10.01 -50.08
N SER A 6 -11.17 -9.03 -50.97
CA SER A 6 -10.98 -7.58 -50.73
C SER A 6 -12.19 -6.84 -51.36
N PRO A 7 -12.41 -5.55 -51.05
CA PRO A 7 -13.77 -4.99 -51.01
C PRO A 7 -14.25 -4.35 -52.33
N PRO A 8 -15.56 -4.09 -52.46
CA PRO A 8 -16.11 -3.22 -53.50
C PRO A 8 -15.91 -1.72 -53.18
N SER A 9 -16.04 -0.87 -54.19
CA SER A 9 -15.88 0.59 -54.15
C SER A 9 -16.84 1.29 -55.13
N GLY A 10 -17.03 2.61 -55.02
CA GLY A 10 -17.65 3.41 -56.09
C GLY A 10 -18.44 4.66 -55.65
N ALA A 11 -18.42 5.70 -56.50
CA ALA A 11 -19.17 6.97 -56.45
C ALA A 11 -18.96 7.85 -55.19
N SER A 12 -18.32 9.03 -55.18
CA SER A 12 -18.02 10.07 -56.19
C SER A 12 -19.16 11.05 -56.53
N THR A 13 -19.07 12.26 -55.97
CA THR A 13 -19.49 13.53 -56.62
C THR A 13 -18.62 14.67 -56.11
N SER A 14 -18.26 15.60 -56.98
CA SER A 14 -17.49 16.81 -56.68
C SER A 14 -18.35 18.06 -56.86
N LEU A 15 -18.05 19.13 -56.12
CA LEU A 15 -18.49 20.50 -56.45
C LEU A 15 -17.44 21.53 -55.99
N LEU A 16 -17.17 22.50 -56.85
CA LEU A 16 -16.38 23.73 -56.60
C LEU A 16 -17.36 24.84 -56.14
N HIS A 17 -16.97 25.97 -55.54
CA HIS A 17 -16.28 27.09 -56.22
C HIS A 17 -16.05 28.29 -55.26
N ASN A 18 -14.90 28.98 -55.42
CA ASN A 18 -14.55 30.37 -55.02
C ASN A 18 -14.68 30.85 -53.54
N GLY A 19 -13.82 31.75 -53.04
CA GLY A 19 -12.58 32.31 -53.64
C GLY A 19 -12.03 33.55 -52.89
N VAL A 20 -10.91 34.11 -53.41
CA VAL A 20 -10.46 35.54 -53.29
C VAL A 20 -10.15 36.09 -51.86
N GLU A 21 -8.93 36.54 -51.49
CA GLU A 21 -7.57 36.46 -52.10
C GLU A 21 -6.47 36.27 -50.99
N THR A 22 -5.37 37.02 -50.71
CA THR A 22 -4.77 38.27 -51.26
C THR A 22 -3.22 38.35 -51.12
N SER A 23 -2.54 38.82 -52.18
CA SER A 23 -1.21 39.50 -52.25
C SER A 23 -0.10 39.35 -51.16
N THR A 24 0.89 38.49 -51.44
CA THR A 24 2.36 38.76 -51.61
C THR A 24 3.29 39.45 -50.55
N PRO A 25 4.64 39.23 -50.61
CA PRO A 25 5.59 39.51 -49.51
C PRO A 25 6.59 40.66 -49.78
N PHE A 26 7.64 40.80 -48.94
CA PHE A 26 8.82 41.67 -49.18
C PHE A 26 10.16 40.90 -49.21
N GLN A 27 11.18 41.49 -49.84
CA GLN A 27 12.36 40.79 -50.39
C GLN A 27 13.68 40.89 -49.60
N GLN A 28 14.66 40.10 -50.06
CA GLN A 28 16.06 40.00 -49.63
C GLN A 28 16.89 41.25 -49.97
N HIS A 29 18.03 41.45 -49.27
CA HIS A 29 19.36 41.85 -49.81
C HIS A 29 20.37 41.94 -48.63
N SER A 30 21.69 42.09 -48.83
CA SER A 30 22.69 41.12 -49.31
C SER A 30 24.10 41.76 -49.29
N LEU A 31 25.16 40.95 -49.09
CA LEU A 31 26.59 41.21 -49.44
C LEU A 31 27.49 42.11 -48.54
N SER A 32 28.70 41.57 -48.32
CA SER A 32 30.03 42.23 -48.13
C SER A 32 30.30 43.12 -46.90
N GLY A 33 31.50 43.16 -46.29
CA GLY A 33 32.69 42.32 -46.46
C GLY A 33 34.04 43.07 -46.55
N ARG A 34 34.82 43.14 -45.45
CA ARG A 34 36.25 43.51 -45.51
C ARG A 34 37.07 43.06 -44.27
N ARG A 35 38.34 42.73 -44.48
CA ARG A 35 39.38 42.56 -43.43
C ARG A 35 40.23 43.83 -43.32
N THR A 36 40.63 44.22 -42.11
CA THR A 36 41.91 44.91 -41.85
C THR A 36 42.39 44.69 -40.41
N ALA A 37 43.65 44.33 -40.28
CA ALA A 37 44.54 44.47 -39.12
C ALA A 37 45.85 45.11 -39.68
N PRO A 38 46.89 45.51 -38.90
CA PRO A 38 47.12 45.28 -37.46
C PRO A 38 47.58 46.54 -36.69
N ILE A 39 48.06 46.36 -35.45
CA ILE A 39 49.33 46.94 -34.93
C ILE A 39 49.69 46.24 -33.60
N ARG A 40 50.98 46.20 -33.25
CA ARG A 40 51.56 45.52 -32.08
C ARG A 40 52.25 46.51 -31.15
N LYS A 41 52.18 46.28 -29.83
CA LYS A 41 53.18 46.67 -28.83
C LYS A 41 53.13 45.67 -27.66
N ASP A 42 54.22 45.57 -26.92
CA ASP A 42 54.60 44.39 -26.15
C ASP A 42 54.55 44.57 -24.63
N ASP A 43 54.91 43.50 -23.91
CA ASP A 43 55.33 43.42 -22.50
C ASP A 43 54.34 43.72 -21.36
N SER A 44 53.88 42.66 -20.70
CA SER A 44 54.30 42.39 -19.30
C SER A 44 53.91 40.97 -18.85
N LEU A 45 54.75 40.39 -17.99
CA LEU A 45 54.57 39.04 -17.44
C LEU A 45 53.65 39.05 -16.21
N SER A 46 52.61 38.21 -16.19
CA SER A 46 51.93 37.80 -14.95
C SER A 46 51.63 36.30 -14.96
N PHE A 47 52.27 35.57 -14.04
CA PHE A 47 52.10 34.13 -13.90
C PHE A 47 50.87 33.84 -13.01
N SER A 48 49.74 33.48 -13.62
CA SER A 48 48.56 32.99 -12.89
C SER A 48 48.19 31.58 -13.34
N ARG A 49 48.34 30.63 -12.42
CA ARG A 49 47.81 29.27 -12.58
C ARG A 49 46.28 29.33 -12.55
N THR A 50 45.64 29.02 -13.67
CA THR A 50 44.21 28.67 -13.68
C THR A 50 44.02 27.31 -12.98
N PRO A 51 43.22 27.21 -11.90
CA PRO A 51 42.80 25.90 -11.40
C PRO A 51 41.84 25.27 -12.42
N ALA A 52 41.93 23.96 -12.62
CA ALA A 52 41.05 23.26 -13.56
C ALA A 52 39.60 23.27 -13.06
N HIS A 53 38.67 23.74 -13.88
CA HIS A 53 37.24 23.66 -13.58
C HIS A 53 36.76 22.20 -13.66
N LEU A 54 36.68 21.54 -12.50
CA LEU A 54 35.91 20.30 -12.36
C LEU A 54 34.41 20.59 -12.59
N PRO A 55 33.70 19.77 -13.39
CA PRO A 55 32.30 20.01 -13.73
C PRO A 55 31.36 19.65 -12.57
N LEU A 56 31.14 20.58 -11.65
CA LEU A 56 30.25 20.42 -10.48
C LEU A 56 28.74 20.38 -10.84
N SER A 57 28.40 20.55 -12.12
CA SER A 57 27.04 20.70 -12.64
C SER A 57 26.30 19.38 -12.86
N SER A 58 27.00 18.29 -13.22
CA SER A 58 26.35 17.01 -13.53
C SER A 58 25.73 16.35 -12.29
N THR A 59 26.44 16.37 -11.15
CA THR A 59 26.00 15.75 -9.89
C THR A 59 24.85 16.51 -9.23
N SER A 60 24.88 17.85 -9.30
CA SER A 60 23.82 18.72 -8.76
C SER A 60 22.54 18.63 -9.61
N GLN A 61 22.67 18.52 -10.93
CA GLN A 61 21.55 18.16 -11.80
C GLN A 61 21.03 16.75 -11.50
N SER A 62 21.89 15.73 -11.33
CA SER A 62 21.40 14.37 -11.07
C SER A 62 20.62 14.24 -9.76
N ALA A 63 21.04 14.94 -8.70
CA ALA A 63 20.30 14.97 -7.43
C ALA A 63 18.90 15.58 -7.61
N SER A 64 18.83 16.83 -8.10
CA SER A 64 17.55 17.52 -8.31
C SER A 64 16.59 16.80 -9.27
N MET A 65 17.11 16.05 -10.25
CA MET A 65 16.28 15.19 -11.11
C MET A 65 15.70 13.97 -10.39
N VAL A 66 16.39 13.39 -9.40
CA VAL A 66 15.84 12.30 -8.57
C VAL A 66 14.80 12.85 -7.59
N ASP A 67 15.08 14.00 -6.98
CA ASP A 67 14.16 14.67 -6.05
C ASP A 67 12.82 15.02 -6.74
N GLN A 68 12.85 15.49 -7.99
CA GLN A 68 11.64 15.72 -8.80
C GLN A 68 10.83 14.45 -9.08
N ILE A 69 11.49 13.30 -9.28
CA ILE A 69 10.81 12.02 -9.49
C ILE A 69 10.16 11.56 -8.19
N GLN A 70 10.84 11.73 -7.05
CA GLN A 70 10.28 11.41 -5.72
C GLN A 70 9.06 12.29 -5.42
N GLN A 71 9.16 13.62 -5.58
CA GLN A 71 8.04 14.55 -5.34
C GLN A 71 6.80 14.23 -6.19
N TRP A 72 7.00 13.86 -7.47
CA TRP A 72 5.90 13.40 -8.32
C TRP A 72 5.27 12.10 -7.79
N PHE A 73 6.10 11.15 -7.34
CA PHE A 73 5.64 9.87 -6.84
C PHE A 73 4.90 10.01 -5.50
N ASP A 74 5.44 10.78 -4.56
CA ASP A 74 4.81 11.08 -3.27
C ASP A 74 3.43 11.74 -3.48
N SER A 75 3.34 12.68 -4.43
CA SER A 75 2.09 13.31 -4.84
C SER A 75 1.09 12.31 -5.44
N LEU A 76 1.55 11.38 -6.30
CA LEU A 76 0.72 10.33 -6.88
C LEU A 76 0.21 9.33 -5.83
N ILE A 77 1.07 8.90 -4.90
CA ILE A 77 0.71 7.99 -3.81
C ILE A 77 -0.25 8.68 -2.81
N SER A 78 -0.01 9.95 -2.48
CA SER A 78 -0.92 10.76 -1.65
C SER A 78 -2.30 10.93 -2.30
N SER A 79 -2.34 11.23 -3.60
CA SER A 79 -3.60 11.27 -4.37
C SER A 79 -4.35 9.93 -4.32
N ARG A 80 -3.63 8.81 -4.52
CA ARG A 80 -4.20 7.46 -4.42
C ARG A 80 -4.68 7.11 -3.01
N SER A 81 -3.97 7.49 -1.96
CA SER A 81 -4.39 7.21 -0.58
C SER A 81 -5.62 8.02 -0.17
N VAL A 82 -5.74 9.28 -0.60
CA VAL A 82 -6.97 10.07 -0.43
C VAL A 82 -8.14 9.48 -1.19
N ILE A 83 -7.94 8.97 -2.40
CA ILE A 83 -8.98 8.24 -3.16
C ILE A 83 -9.38 6.94 -2.42
N ALA A 84 -8.42 6.20 -1.87
CA ALA A 84 -8.67 5.00 -1.07
C ALA A 84 -9.41 5.31 0.24
N ALA A 85 -9.08 6.41 0.92
CA ALA A 85 -9.77 6.89 2.11
C ALA A 85 -11.24 7.25 1.81
N ARG A 86 -11.51 7.91 0.67
CA ARG A 86 -12.89 8.21 0.22
C ARG A 86 -13.68 6.93 -0.09
N ALA A 87 -13.09 6.00 -0.84
CA ALA A 87 -13.73 4.71 -1.14
C ALA A 87 -14.00 3.89 0.13
N GLY A 88 -13.03 3.88 1.06
CA GLY A 88 -13.16 3.28 2.39
C GLY A 88 -14.29 3.89 3.22
N ALA A 89 -14.40 5.21 3.26
CA ALA A 89 -15.47 5.90 3.98
C ALA A 89 -16.87 5.58 3.41
N VAL A 90 -17.03 5.56 2.08
CA VAL A 90 -18.30 5.13 1.45
C VAL A 90 -18.65 3.69 1.86
N VAL A 91 -17.69 2.77 1.84
CA VAL A 91 -17.90 1.38 2.24
C VAL A 91 -18.20 1.25 3.75
N SER A 92 -17.54 2.04 4.60
CA SER A 92 -17.83 2.12 6.04
C SER A 92 -19.26 2.63 6.30
N CYS A 93 -19.72 3.64 5.57
CA CYS A 93 -21.12 4.13 5.63
C CYS A 93 -22.15 3.09 5.14
N LEU A 94 -21.83 2.30 4.12
CA LEU A 94 -22.70 1.18 3.67
C LEU A 94 -22.78 0.07 4.72
N ILE A 95 -21.67 -0.25 5.38
CA ILE A 95 -21.62 -1.22 6.50
C ILE A 95 -22.41 -0.69 7.70
N PHE A 96 -22.25 0.59 8.08
CA PHE A 96 -23.05 1.26 9.11
C PHE A 96 -24.56 1.20 8.80
N SER A 97 -24.94 1.46 7.55
CA SER A 97 -26.34 1.37 7.10
C SER A 97 -26.89 -0.06 7.18
N SER A 98 -26.05 -1.04 6.86
CA SER A 98 -26.39 -2.47 6.94
C SER A 98 -26.55 -2.92 8.40
N ALA A 99 -25.64 -2.48 9.28
CA ALA A 99 -25.73 -2.72 10.72
C ALA A 99 -26.98 -2.08 11.33
N PHE A 100 -27.33 -0.85 10.91
CA PHE A 100 -28.52 -0.13 11.36
C PHE A 100 -29.80 -0.87 11.00
N PHE A 101 -29.89 -1.33 9.75
CA PHE A 101 -31.00 -2.13 9.26
C PHE A 101 -31.13 -3.45 10.04
N LEU A 102 -30.04 -4.23 10.17
CA LEU A 102 -30.05 -5.50 10.89
C LEU A 102 -30.43 -5.36 12.37
N LEU A 103 -29.96 -4.31 13.06
CA LEU A 103 -30.29 -4.06 14.47
C LEU A 103 -31.73 -3.56 14.70
N GLN A 104 -32.48 -3.21 13.65
CA GLN A 104 -33.91 -2.92 13.75
C GLN A 104 -34.81 -4.13 13.46
N LEU A 105 -34.30 -5.18 12.81
CA LEU A 105 -35.11 -6.37 12.47
C LEU A 105 -35.57 -7.11 13.74
N SER A 106 -36.88 -7.16 13.94
CA SER A 106 -37.53 -7.82 15.07
C SER A 106 -38.07 -9.18 14.64
N ILE A 107 -37.59 -10.25 15.28
CA ILE A 107 -38.08 -11.63 15.08
C ILE A 107 -39.59 -11.73 15.37
N TYR A 108 -40.11 -10.92 16.31
CA TYR A 108 -41.52 -10.89 16.71
C TYR A 108 -42.42 -10.15 15.72
N SER A 109 -41.87 -9.31 14.85
CA SER A 109 -42.63 -8.43 13.95
C SER A 109 -41.85 -8.13 12.65
N PRO A 110 -41.49 -9.16 11.85
CA PRO A 110 -40.52 -9.02 10.75
C PRO A 110 -40.98 -8.02 9.67
N ILE A 111 -42.25 -8.08 9.24
CA ILE A 111 -42.76 -7.18 8.18
C ILE A 111 -42.81 -5.72 8.66
N HIS A 112 -43.27 -5.47 9.89
CA HIS A 112 -43.35 -4.12 10.46
C HIS A 112 -41.96 -3.53 10.73
N SER A 113 -41.05 -4.34 11.30
CA SER A 113 -39.68 -3.89 11.56
C SER A 113 -38.88 -3.66 10.27
N PHE A 114 -39.10 -4.47 9.23
CA PHE A 114 -38.56 -4.22 7.90
C PHE A 114 -39.06 -2.88 7.32
N TYR A 115 -40.37 -2.63 7.37
CA TYR A 115 -40.97 -1.37 6.87
C TYR A 115 -40.40 -0.14 7.60
N GLU A 116 -40.39 -0.16 8.94
CA GLU A 116 -39.81 0.90 9.75
C GLU A 116 -38.32 1.10 9.44
N ALA A 117 -37.53 0.03 9.35
CA ALA A 117 -36.10 0.10 9.07
C ALA A 117 -35.81 0.72 7.70
N VAL A 118 -36.53 0.31 6.65
CA VAL A 118 -36.40 0.90 5.31
C VAL A 118 -36.78 2.38 5.33
N TRP A 119 -37.88 2.77 5.96
CA TRP A 119 -38.29 4.19 6.01
C TRP A 119 -37.33 5.04 6.87
N SER A 120 -36.76 4.46 7.92
CA SER A 120 -35.80 5.13 8.81
C SER A 120 -34.49 5.50 8.11
N LEU A 121 -34.04 4.73 7.11
CA LEU A 121 -32.89 5.05 6.25
C LEU A 121 -33.06 6.38 5.48
N PHE A 122 -34.30 6.76 5.13
CA PHE A 122 -34.61 8.02 4.45
C PHE A 122 -34.89 9.18 5.41
N SER A 123 -34.82 8.96 6.73
CA SER A 123 -35.01 10.02 7.71
C SER A 123 -33.83 11.00 7.71
N LEU A 124 -34.12 12.30 7.81
CA LEU A 124 -33.10 13.36 7.93
C LEU A 124 -32.12 13.10 9.10
N ARG A 125 -32.63 12.51 10.20
CA ARG A 125 -31.84 12.01 11.33
C ARG A 125 -30.80 11.00 10.90
N PHE A 126 -31.19 9.94 10.18
CA PHE A 126 -30.25 8.92 9.71
C PHE A 126 -29.24 9.50 8.72
N ILE A 127 -29.69 10.35 7.78
CA ILE A 127 -28.83 10.97 6.76
C ILE A 127 -27.74 11.84 7.43
N LEU A 128 -28.09 12.64 8.44
CA LEU A 128 -27.09 13.41 9.20
C LEU A 128 -26.08 12.50 9.92
N LEU A 129 -26.54 11.43 10.59
CA LEU A 129 -25.68 10.48 11.29
C LEU A 129 -24.74 9.73 10.33
N PHE A 130 -25.25 9.34 9.15
CA PHE A 130 -24.48 8.72 8.05
C PHE A 130 -23.36 9.65 7.56
N CYS A 131 -23.67 10.94 7.35
CA CYS A 131 -22.67 11.94 6.94
C CYS A 131 -21.63 12.22 8.04
N ILE A 132 -22.04 12.27 9.31
CA ILE A 132 -21.12 12.44 10.45
C ILE A 132 -20.16 11.24 10.54
N HIS A 133 -20.68 10.01 10.52
CA HIS A 133 -19.88 8.78 10.53
C HIS A 133 -18.86 8.75 9.39
N GLY A 134 -19.29 9.02 8.16
CA GLY A 134 -18.40 9.06 7.00
C GLY A 134 -17.30 10.12 7.09
N SER A 135 -17.61 11.30 7.66
CA SER A 135 -16.66 12.39 7.83
C SER A 135 -15.59 12.09 8.89
N ILE A 136 -15.99 11.52 10.03
CA ILE A 136 -15.06 11.11 11.10
C ILE A 136 -14.14 10.00 10.59
N PHE A 137 -14.72 8.93 10.02
CA PHE A 137 -13.97 7.80 9.48
C PHE A 137 -12.98 8.24 8.38
N PHE A 138 -13.42 9.06 7.42
CA PHE A 138 -12.53 9.61 6.38
C PHE A 138 -11.34 10.39 6.97
N SER A 139 -11.60 11.21 7.99
CA SER A 139 -10.57 12.02 8.65
C SER A 139 -9.57 11.16 9.42
N LEU A 140 -10.06 10.24 10.25
CA LEU A 140 -9.22 9.28 11.00
C LEU A 140 -8.35 8.45 10.07
N VAL A 141 -8.93 7.93 8.98
CA VAL A 141 -8.22 7.16 7.96
C VAL A 141 -7.11 7.96 7.30
N THR A 142 -7.41 9.19 6.87
CA THR A 142 -6.48 10.02 6.09
C THR A 142 -5.29 10.48 6.93
N PHE A 143 -5.52 10.93 8.17
CA PHE A 143 -4.47 11.52 9.01
C PHE A 143 -3.73 10.52 9.91
N PHE A 144 -4.36 9.40 10.30
CA PHE A 144 -3.77 8.47 11.27
C PHE A 144 -3.63 7.04 10.74
N PHE A 145 -4.71 6.43 10.22
CA PHE A 145 -4.71 5.00 9.89
C PHE A 145 -3.77 4.67 8.72
N TYR A 146 -3.85 5.45 7.63
CA TYR A 146 -2.99 5.24 6.47
C TYR A 146 -1.50 5.53 6.77
N PRO A 147 -1.09 6.72 7.28
CA PRO A 147 0.34 7.06 7.39
C PRO A 147 1.12 6.24 8.44
N VAL A 148 0.45 5.75 9.49
CA VAL A 148 1.10 4.99 10.56
C VAL A 148 1.25 3.51 10.21
N LEU A 149 0.20 2.87 9.66
CA LEU A 149 0.18 1.42 9.48
C LEU A 149 0.64 0.93 8.11
N PHE A 150 0.32 1.61 7.00
CA PHE A 150 0.54 1.08 5.65
C PHE A 150 1.93 1.44 5.11
N LYS A 151 2.82 0.45 5.02
CA LYS A 151 4.19 0.60 4.47
C LYS A 151 4.59 -0.63 3.67
N VAL A 152 5.65 -0.53 2.86
CA VAL A 152 6.22 -1.68 2.14
C VAL A 152 7.10 -2.51 3.08
N ASP A 153 7.94 -1.85 3.87
CA ASP A 153 8.86 -2.48 4.83
C ASP A 153 8.19 -2.82 6.17
N GLN A 154 6.86 -2.84 6.23
CA GLN A 154 6.14 -3.35 7.40
C GLN A 154 6.32 -4.86 7.52
N VAL A 155 6.49 -5.31 8.76
CA VAL A 155 6.39 -6.73 9.11
C VAL A 155 4.93 -7.14 9.01
N ARG A 156 4.67 -8.43 8.72
CA ARG A 156 3.31 -9.00 8.55
C ARG A 156 2.36 -8.79 9.74
N ARG A 157 2.89 -8.40 10.89
CA ARG A 157 2.15 -7.99 12.09
C ARG A 157 2.79 -6.71 12.61
N VAL A 158 1.96 -5.83 13.15
CA VAL A 158 2.41 -4.54 13.69
C VAL A 158 2.96 -4.76 15.10
N SER A 159 4.14 -4.20 15.39
CA SER A 159 4.79 -4.33 16.70
C SER A 159 4.01 -3.66 17.82
N TYR A 160 3.80 -4.38 18.93
CA TYR A 160 3.14 -3.87 20.14
C TYR A 160 3.93 -2.76 20.86
N LEU A 161 5.22 -2.60 20.56
CA LEU A 161 6.10 -1.63 21.23
C LEU A 161 6.00 -0.21 20.67
N ASN A 162 5.31 -0.02 19.54
CA ASN A 162 5.25 1.28 18.87
C ASN A 162 4.09 2.16 19.43
N PRO A 163 4.36 3.30 20.09
CA PRO A 163 3.31 4.14 20.69
C PRO A 163 2.37 4.79 19.66
N MET A 164 2.83 5.01 18.42
CA MET A 164 1.98 5.56 17.34
C MET A 164 0.89 4.56 16.93
N VAL A 165 1.16 3.25 17.06
CA VAL A 165 0.18 2.20 16.79
C VAL A 165 -0.89 2.19 17.87
N TRP A 166 -0.51 2.34 19.14
CA TRP A 166 -1.48 2.48 20.24
C TRP A 166 -2.34 3.74 20.13
N ALA A 167 -1.80 4.86 19.64
CA ALA A 167 -2.60 6.04 19.31
C ALA A 167 -3.66 5.75 18.23
N VAL A 168 -3.29 4.97 17.20
CA VAL A 168 -4.24 4.49 16.16
C VAL A 168 -5.29 3.53 16.74
N VAL A 169 -4.91 2.59 17.62
CA VAL A 169 -5.85 1.69 18.31
C VAL A 169 -6.86 2.50 19.14
N ALA A 170 -6.39 3.50 19.90
CA ALA A 170 -7.23 4.34 20.73
C ALA A 170 -8.20 5.21 19.92
N LEU A 171 -7.73 5.84 18.84
CA LEU A 171 -8.57 6.64 17.94
C LEU A 171 -9.63 5.78 17.23
N LEU A 172 -9.26 4.60 16.73
CA LEU A 172 -10.19 3.70 16.04
C LEU A 172 -11.19 3.06 17.01
N ALA A 173 -10.81 2.85 18.28
CA ALA A 173 -11.75 2.46 19.34
C ALA A 173 -12.73 3.57 19.69
N LEU A 174 -12.27 4.82 19.78
CA LEU A 174 -13.14 5.97 20.03
C LEU A 174 -14.13 6.14 18.87
N ASP A 175 -13.68 6.08 17.62
CA ASP A 175 -14.54 6.08 16.43
C ASP A 175 -15.58 4.95 16.50
N SER A 176 -15.14 3.69 16.68
CA SER A 176 -16.05 2.53 16.72
C SER A 176 -17.08 2.60 17.86
N ILE A 177 -16.71 3.17 19.02
CA ILE A 177 -17.61 3.44 20.14
C ILE A 177 -18.60 4.56 19.80
N VAL A 178 -18.14 5.67 19.22
CA VAL A 178 -19.01 6.77 18.76
C VAL A 178 -20.00 6.26 17.71
N SER A 179 -19.53 5.58 16.66
CA SER A 179 -20.38 4.96 15.63
C SER A 179 -21.43 4.04 16.26
N THR A 180 -21.07 3.20 17.24
CA THR A 180 -22.02 2.30 17.91
C THR A 180 -23.05 3.06 18.75
N VAL A 181 -22.66 4.15 19.43
CA VAL A 181 -23.60 5.02 20.16
C VAL A 181 -24.56 5.73 19.20
N LEU A 182 -24.06 6.26 18.07
CA LEU A 182 -24.89 6.88 17.02
C LEU A 182 -25.84 5.86 16.39
N LEU A 183 -25.39 4.61 16.20
CA LEU A 183 -26.15 3.49 15.66
C LEU A 183 -27.33 3.12 16.57
N LEU A 184 -27.06 2.89 17.86
CA LEU A 184 -28.08 2.62 18.89
C LEU A 184 -29.05 3.79 19.09
N TYR A 185 -28.55 5.02 18.95
CA TYR A 185 -29.37 6.23 19.04
C TYR A 185 -30.33 6.31 17.84
N SER A 186 -29.85 6.01 16.65
CA SER A 186 -30.68 5.95 15.45
C SER A 186 -31.76 4.86 15.55
N SER A 187 -31.41 3.66 16.03
CA SER A 187 -32.36 2.54 16.20
C SER A 187 -33.26 2.64 17.44
N LYS A 188 -33.22 3.75 18.20
CA LYS A 188 -33.99 3.99 19.43
C LYS A 188 -33.81 2.90 20.50
N SER A 189 -32.65 2.25 20.55
CA SER A 189 -32.43 1.07 21.38
C SER A 189 -32.47 1.39 22.88
N ALA A 190 -33.22 0.58 23.64
CA ALA A 190 -33.30 0.64 25.10
C ALA A 190 -31.95 0.41 25.81
N TYR A 191 -30.93 -0.08 25.10
CA TYR A 191 -29.56 -0.18 25.63
C TYR A 191 -28.95 1.18 25.94
N LEU A 192 -29.32 2.27 25.26
CA LEU A 192 -28.79 3.60 25.59
C LEU A 192 -29.27 4.16 26.94
N ALA A 193 -30.46 3.76 27.39
CA ALA A 193 -30.97 4.15 28.72
C ALA A 193 -30.27 3.40 29.87
N ASN A 194 -29.42 2.41 29.56
CA ASN A 194 -28.79 1.53 30.52
C ASN A 194 -27.26 1.53 30.30
N GLY A 195 -26.48 2.14 31.19
CA GLY A 195 -25.01 2.14 31.09
C GLY A 195 -24.38 0.73 31.10
N PHE A 196 -25.13 -0.28 31.54
CA PHE A 196 -24.67 -1.65 31.75
C PHE A 196 -24.55 -2.49 30.45
N PRO A 197 -25.55 -2.56 29.55
CA PRO A 197 -25.34 -3.09 28.18
C PRO A 197 -24.27 -2.34 27.38
N LEU A 198 -24.16 -1.01 27.56
CA LEU A 198 -23.12 -0.21 26.90
C LEU A 198 -21.71 -0.63 27.33
N PHE A 199 -21.51 -1.02 28.59
CA PHE A 199 -20.22 -1.50 29.11
C PHE A 199 -19.74 -2.79 28.41
N TYR A 200 -20.61 -3.76 28.16
CA TYR A 200 -20.23 -4.96 27.39
C TYR A 200 -19.94 -4.63 25.92
N LEU A 201 -20.69 -3.70 25.32
CA LEU A 201 -20.46 -3.25 23.95
C LEU A 201 -19.11 -2.53 23.80
N THR A 202 -18.75 -1.62 24.72
CA THR A 202 -17.44 -0.96 24.67
C THR A 202 -16.28 -1.93 24.89
N LEU A 203 -16.40 -2.92 25.78
CA LEU A 203 -15.40 -3.97 25.94
C LEU A 203 -15.24 -4.83 24.67
N SER A 204 -16.33 -5.20 23.99
CA SER A 204 -16.24 -5.99 22.74
C SER A 204 -15.63 -5.18 21.60
N LEU A 205 -15.99 -3.89 21.48
CA LEU A 205 -15.39 -2.95 20.54
C LEU A 205 -13.87 -2.82 20.76
N LEU A 206 -13.44 -2.59 22.01
CA LEU A 206 -12.02 -2.52 22.39
C LEU A 206 -11.27 -3.83 22.07
N SER A 207 -11.89 -5.00 22.33
CA SER A 207 -11.28 -6.28 21.96
C SER A 207 -11.22 -6.46 20.43
N SER A 208 -12.21 -5.99 19.66
CA SER A 208 -12.21 -6.10 18.20
C SER A 208 -11.28 -5.09 17.51
N THR A 209 -11.12 -3.87 18.02
CA THR A 209 -10.12 -2.92 17.47
C THR A 209 -8.71 -3.43 17.69
N PHE A 210 -8.38 -3.89 18.91
CA PHE A 210 -7.09 -4.51 19.20
C PHE A 210 -6.80 -5.67 18.22
N GLN A 211 -7.71 -6.64 18.12
CA GLN A 211 -7.51 -7.78 17.22
C GLN A 211 -7.37 -7.33 15.75
N SER A 212 -8.16 -6.34 15.31
CA SER A 212 -8.13 -5.84 13.93
C SER A 212 -6.84 -5.11 13.52
N ILE A 213 -6.04 -4.65 14.47
CA ILE A 213 -4.78 -3.93 14.21
C ILE A 213 -3.55 -4.84 14.36
N PHE A 214 -3.63 -5.88 15.22
CA PHE A 214 -2.48 -6.76 15.47
C PHE A 214 -2.53 -8.12 14.72
N ASP A 215 -3.71 -8.63 14.33
CA ASP A 215 -3.81 -9.83 13.48
C ASP A 215 -3.69 -9.55 11.97
N ASN A 216 -4.14 -8.38 11.52
CA ASN A 216 -4.20 -8.07 10.10
C ASN A 216 -2.83 -7.60 9.57
N ASP A 217 -2.51 -8.05 8.36
CA ASP A 217 -1.32 -7.63 7.63
C ASP A 217 -1.59 -6.32 6.86
N PHE A 218 -0.84 -5.27 7.22
CA PHE A 218 -0.90 -3.93 6.61
C PHE A 218 0.18 -3.69 5.53
N GLN A 219 0.99 -4.70 5.19
CA GLN A 219 2.04 -4.56 4.19
C GLN A 219 1.46 -4.18 2.83
N LEU A 220 2.04 -3.17 2.17
CA LEU A 220 1.64 -2.74 0.84
C LEU A 220 2.18 -3.72 -0.22
N THR A 221 1.29 -4.53 -0.78
CA THR A 221 1.62 -5.63 -1.69
C THR A 221 0.85 -5.56 -3.02
N PHE A 222 1.53 -5.87 -4.13
CA PHE A 222 0.88 -5.92 -5.44
C PHE A 222 -0.05 -7.12 -5.60
N SER A 223 -1.24 -6.90 -6.14
CA SER A 223 -2.07 -8.00 -6.66
C SER A 223 -1.38 -8.65 -7.86
N GLN A 224 -1.24 -9.97 -7.82
CA GLN A 224 -0.60 -10.75 -8.89
C GLN A 224 -1.54 -11.02 -10.09
N HIS A 225 -2.85 -10.80 -9.92
CA HIS A 225 -3.85 -11.04 -10.96
C HIS A 225 -4.20 -9.74 -11.72
N GLN A 226 -4.68 -9.89 -12.96
CA GLN A 226 -5.15 -8.78 -13.78
C GLN A 226 -6.24 -7.99 -13.03
N LYS A 227 -6.03 -6.68 -12.86
CA LYS A 227 -6.91 -5.81 -12.05
C LYS A 227 -8.36 -5.87 -12.58
N PRO A 228 -9.32 -6.45 -11.83
CA PRO A 228 -10.72 -6.44 -12.23
C PRO A 228 -11.28 -5.02 -12.12
N LYS A 229 -12.44 -4.74 -12.73
CA LYS A 229 -13.15 -3.46 -12.52
C LYS A 229 -13.49 -3.29 -11.02
N MET A 230 -13.47 -2.06 -10.52
CA MET A 230 -13.66 -1.78 -9.08
C MET A 230 -14.96 -2.35 -8.50
N LEU A 231 -16.05 -2.36 -9.27
CA LEU A 231 -17.31 -2.99 -8.88
C LEU A 231 -17.15 -4.51 -8.70
N ASN A 232 -16.48 -5.19 -9.64
CA ASN A 232 -16.22 -6.62 -9.55
C ASN A 232 -15.27 -6.96 -8.39
N PHE A 233 -14.31 -6.08 -8.07
CA PHE A 233 -13.46 -6.20 -6.88
C PHE A 233 -14.27 -6.12 -5.59
N LEU A 234 -15.12 -5.09 -5.44
CA LEU A 234 -15.99 -4.93 -4.28
C LEU A 234 -17.01 -6.07 -4.16
N LEU A 235 -17.55 -6.58 -5.27
CA LEU A 235 -18.44 -7.75 -5.28
C LEU A 235 -17.70 -9.02 -4.85
N SER A 236 -16.48 -9.25 -5.35
CA SER A 236 -15.61 -10.36 -4.93
C SER A 236 -15.29 -10.30 -3.44
N LEU A 237 -15.11 -9.10 -2.88
CA LEU A 237 -14.82 -8.85 -1.47
C LEU A 237 -16.05 -9.07 -0.56
N VAL A 238 -17.26 -8.86 -1.08
CA VAL A 238 -18.53 -9.14 -0.38
C VAL A 238 -18.94 -10.62 -0.47
N LEU A 239 -18.57 -11.30 -1.55
CA LEU A 239 -18.85 -12.74 -1.76
C LEU A 239 -17.76 -13.68 -1.23
N ASP A 240 -16.72 -13.15 -0.56
CA ASP A 240 -15.63 -13.93 0.03
C ASP A 240 -16.09 -14.68 1.29
N ALA A 241 -16.53 -15.92 1.09
CA ALA A 241 -17.04 -16.78 2.15
C ALA A 241 -15.96 -17.13 3.20
N ASP A 242 -14.71 -17.36 2.80
CA ASP A 242 -13.62 -17.68 3.73
C ASP A 242 -13.32 -16.48 4.64
N MET A 243 -13.33 -15.27 4.09
CA MET A 243 -13.10 -14.05 4.84
C MET A 243 -14.29 -13.71 5.76
N ALA A 244 -15.52 -14.02 5.34
CA ALA A 244 -16.73 -13.94 6.19
C ALA A 244 -16.72 -14.97 7.35
N VAL A 245 -16.30 -16.20 7.09
CA VAL A 245 -16.13 -17.25 8.12
C VAL A 245 -15.01 -16.87 9.09
N GLN A 246 -13.88 -16.35 8.61
CA GLN A 246 -12.79 -15.92 9.49
C GLN A 246 -13.18 -14.71 10.35
N THR A 247 -13.89 -13.72 9.79
CA THR A 247 -14.33 -12.53 10.54
C THR A 247 -15.40 -12.86 11.57
N SER A 248 -16.36 -13.74 11.26
CA SER A 248 -17.35 -14.21 12.24
C SER A 248 -16.71 -15.03 13.37
N TYR A 249 -15.74 -15.90 13.07
CA TYR A 249 -14.95 -16.60 14.10
C TYR A 249 -14.17 -15.62 15.00
N THR A 250 -13.55 -14.58 14.43
CA THR A 250 -12.88 -13.53 15.23
C THR A 250 -13.87 -12.70 16.05
N ALA A 251 -15.06 -12.36 15.50
CA ALA A 251 -16.10 -11.66 16.25
C ALA A 251 -16.61 -12.48 17.45
N LEU A 252 -16.77 -13.80 17.29
CA LEU A 252 -17.11 -14.71 18.40
C LEU A 252 -16.01 -14.74 19.47
N LYS A 253 -14.72 -14.64 19.09
CA LYS A 253 -13.62 -14.50 20.07
C LYS A 253 -13.68 -13.18 20.82
N CYS A 254 -13.89 -12.05 20.13
CA CYS A 254 -14.01 -10.73 20.77
C CYS A 254 -15.25 -10.62 21.67
N MET A 255 -16.33 -11.32 21.33
CA MET A 255 -17.50 -11.51 22.21
C MET A 255 -17.12 -12.34 23.45
N GLY A 256 -16.47 -13.49 23.28
CA GLY A 256 -16.05 -14.34 24.39
C GLY A 256 -15.06 -13.67 25.36
N SER A 257 -14.09 -12.90 24.85
CA SER A 257 -13.16 -12.12 25.67
C SER A 257 -13.88 -11.01 26.43
N SER A 258 -14.73 -10.23 25.77
CA SER A 258 -15.49 -9.15 26.41
C SER A 258 -16.53 -9.65 27.41
N MET A 259 -17.09 -10.86 27.23
CA MET A 259 -17.88 -11.55 28.26
C MET A 259 -17.03 -11.87 29.50
N ALA A 260 -15.83 -12.44 29.33
CA ALA A 260 -14.95 -12.81 30.43
C ALA A 260 -14.41 -11.60 31.20
N PHE A 261 -13.89 -10.58 30.50
CA PHE A 261 -13.51 -9.31 31.11
C PHE A 261 -14.71 -8.57 31.72
N GLY A 262 -15.87 -8.64 31.07
CA GLY A 262 -17.12 -8.06 31.56
C GLY A 262 -17.66 -8.73 32.83
N LEU A 263 -17.42 -10.03 33.03
CA LEU A 263 -17.65 -10.67 34.34
C LEU A 263 -16.65 -10.16 35.39
N LEU A 264 -15.35 -10.18 35.09
CA LEU A 264 -14.28 -9.85 36.04
C LEU A 264 -14.37 -8.38 36.51
N LEU A 265 -14.67 -7.45 35.60
CA LEU A 265 -14.80 -6.03 35.90
C LEU A 265 -16.25 -5.61 36.23
N GLY A 266 -17.26 -6.35 35.75
CA GLY A 266 -18.67 -6.03 35.95
C GLY A 266 -19.28 -6.64 37.21
N THR A 267 -18.73 -7.73 37.77
CA THR A 267 -19.21 -8.28 39.05
C THR A 267 -19.02 -7.31 40.23
N PRO A 268 -17.91 -6.54 40.36
CA PRO A 268 -17.81 -5.51 41.41
C PRO A 268 -18.67 -4.27 41.14
N LEU A 269 -18.83 -3.87 39.87
CA LEU A 269 -19.52 -2.62 39.49
C LEU A 269 -21.05 -2.76 39.45
N TYR A 270 -21.57 -3.92 39.06
CA TYR A 270 -23.00 -4.15 38.80
C TYR A 270 -23.58 -5.38 39.54
N GLY A 271 -22.76 -6.07 40.35
CA GLY A 271 -23.17 -7.25 41.10
C GLY A 271 -23.64 -8.39 40.19
N ILE A 272 -24.59 -9.19 40.69
CA ILE A 272 -25.13 -10.39 40.00
C ILE A 272 -25.74 -10.06 38.62
N ARG A 273 -26.13 -8.81 38.35
CA ARG A 273 -26.65 -8.40 37.03
C ARG A 273 -25.66 -8.66 35.89
N SER A 274 -24.35 -8.58 36.16
CA SER A 274 -23.27 -9.01 35.24
C SER A 274 -23.48 -10.42 34.68
N VAL A 275 -23.79 -11.39 35.55
CA VAL A 275 -23.96 -12.81 35.20
C VAL A 275 -25.23 -13.04 34.38
N VAL A 276 -26.35 -12.44 34.78
CA VAL A 276 -27.64 -12.60 34.05
C VAL A 276 -27.53 -12.07 32.62
N CYS A 277 -26.71 -11.04 32.40
CA CYS A 277 -26.48 -10.42 31.09
C CYS A 277 -26.01 -11.41 30.01
N LEU A 278 -25.21 -12.41 30.39
CA LEU A 278 -24.70 -13.46 29.49
C LEU A 278 -25.79 -14.35 28.90
N VAL A 279 -27.01 -14.31 29.45
CA VAL A 279 -28.14 -15.16 29.05
C VAL A 279 -29.14 -14.41 28.15
N PHE A 280 -28.98 -13.09 27.92
CA PHE A 280 -29.88 -12.32 27.05
C PHE A 280 -29.45 -12.39 25.57
N PRO A 281 -30.12 -13.18 24.70
CA PRO A 281 -29.67 -13.40 23.33
C PRO A 281 -29.68 -12.12 22.48
N SER A 282 -30.54 -11.15 22.79
CA SER A 282 -30.60 -9.86 22.09
C SER A 282 -29.34 -9.02 22.29
N LEU A 283 -28.74 -9.04 23.49
CA LEU A 283 -27.46 -8.37 23.71
C LEU A 283 -26.33 -9.12 23.02
N LEU A 284 -26.29 -10.46 23.11
CA LEU A 284 -25.23 -11.25 22.49
C LEU A 284 -25.21 -11.06 20.97
N LEU A 285 -26.39 -11.06 20.34
CA LEU A 285 -26.55 -10.76 18.92
C LEU A 285 -26.10 -9.33 18.58
N THR A 286 -26.47 -8.34 19.41
CA THR A 286 -26.04 -6.94 19.21
C THR A 286 -24.51 -6.80 19.29
N VAL A 287 -23.89 -7.41 20.30
CA VAL A 287 -22.42 -7.43 20.50
C VAL A 287 -21.73 -8.11 19.31
N PHE A 288 -22.19 -9.29 18.90
CA PHE A 288 -21.66 -10.01 17.75
C PHE A 288 -21.78 -9.20 16.45
N CYS A 289 -22.97 -8.66 16.15
CA CYS A 289 -23.19 -7.86 14.95
C CYS A 289 -22.32 -6.61 14.91
N VAL A 290 -22.18 -5.88 16.02
CA VAL A 290 -21.35 -4.67 16.11
C VAL A 290 -19.86 -5.01 15.89
N SER A 291 -19.31 -5.99 16.63
CA SER A 291 -17.90 -6.39 16.45
C SER A 291 -17.64 -7.00 15.07
N PHE A 292 -18.56 -7.78 14.50
CA PHE A 292 -18.45 -8.30 13.13
C PHE A 292 -18.40 -7.17 12.09
N MET A 293 -19.30 -6.19 12.20
CA MET A 293 -19.37 -5.05 11.26
C MET A 293 -18.14 -4.13 11.36
N GLN A 294 -17.54 -4.01 12.55
CA GLN A 294 -16.27 -3.30 12.72
C GLN A 294 -15.09 -4.08 12.07
N LEU A 295 -15.03 -5.40 12.29
CA LEU A 295 -13.97 -6.27 11.75
C LEU A 295 -14.01 -6.36 10.21
N ILE A 296 -15.21 -6.49 9.62
CA ILE A 296 -15.39 -6.55 8.17
C ILE A 296 -15.05 -5.20 7.51
N ALA A 297 -15.41 -4.06 8.12
CA ALA A 297 -15.08 -2.73 7.62
C ALA A 297 -13.57 -2.48 7.55
N ILE A 298 -12.84 -2.86 8.59
CA ILE A 298 -11.38 -2.68 8.65
C ILE A 298 -10.67 -3.56 7.60
N ARG A 299 -11.11 -4.81 7.43
CA ARG A 299 -10.56 -5.70 6.39
C ARG A 299 -10.91 -5.25 4.98
N PHE A 300 -12.14 -4.80 4.75
CA PHE A 300 -12.53 -4.19 3.47
C PHE A 300 -11.66 -2.97 3.17
N PHE A 301 -11.39 -2.12 4.16
CA PHE A 301 -10.52 -0.96 4.00
C PHE A 301 -9.08 -1.34 3.60
N ILE A 302 -8.45 -2.31 4.28
CA ILE A 302 -7.10 -2.79 3.94
C ILE A 302 -7.04 -3.29 2.49
N SER A 303 -8.06 -4.07 2.07
CA SER A 303 -8.19 -4.54 0.69
C SER A 303 -8.37 -3.39 -0.32
N ILE A 304 -9.16 -2.37 0.01
CA ILE A 304 -9.36 -1.17 -0.83
C ILE A 304 -8.07 -0.36 -0.99
N VAL A 305 -7.32 -0.14 0.11
CA VAL A 305 -6.01 0.54 0.05
C VAL A 305 -5.03 -0.22 -0.84
N ARG A 306 -4.92 -1.54 -0.68
CA ARG A 306 -4.09 -2.38 -1.55
C ARG A 306 -4.50 -2.27 -3.01
N TYR A 307 -5.80 -2.39 -3.34
CA TYR A 307 -6.30 -2.31 -4.72
C TYR A 307 -6.12 -0.94 -5.41
N ILE A 308 -6.14 0.17 -4.66
CA ILE A 308 -6.02 1.53 -5.20
C ILE A 308 -4.58 2.03 -5.18
N VAL A 309 -3.87 1.91 -4.05
CA VAL A 309 -2.51 2.45 -3.90
C VAL A 309 -1.50 1.62 -4.69
N MET A 310 -1.58 0.28 -4.63
CA MET A 310 -0.69 -0.64 -5.37
C MET A 310 -1.11 -0.85 -6.84
N GLU A 311 -1.80 0.11 -7.48
CA GLU A 311 -2.09 0.04 -8.91
C GLU A 311 -0.77 0.14 -9.72
N PRO A 312 -0.39 -0.89 -10.51
CA PRO A 312 0.92 -0.93 -11.16
C PRO A 312 1.22 0.27 -12.05
N ILE A 313 2.34 0.93 -11.80
CA ILE A 313 2.87 2.02 -12.62
C ILE A 313 3.75 1.43 -13.72
N THR A 314 3.69 1.99 -14.93
CA THR A 314 4.61 1.70 -16.03
C THR A 314 5.60 2.86 -16.17
N PHE A 315 6.89 2.60 -16.04
CA PHE A 315 7.94 3.61 -16.19
C PHE A 315 8.45 3.67 -17.63
N ASN A 316 8.83 4.86 -18.08
CA ASN A 316 9.34 5.03 -19.45
C ASN A 316 10.70 4.33 -19.59
N MET A 317 11.00 3.82 -20.79
CA MET A 317 12.36 3.37 -21.09
C MET A 317 13.23 4.58 -21.45
N PRO A 318 14.53 4.59 -21.06
CA PRO A 318 15.44 5.65 -21.48
C PRO A 318 15.66 5.60 -23.00
N LEU A 319 15.45 6.73 -23.65
CA LEU A 319 15.61 6.89 -25.09
C LEU A 319 17.07 6.61 -25.53
N PRO A 320 17.30 6.03 -26.72
CA PRO A 320 18.64 5.68 -27.20
C PRO A 320 19.49 6.89 -27.63
N TYR A 321 18.98 8.11 -27.48
CA TYR A 321 19.61 9.39 -27.80
C TYR A 321 19.43 10.41 -26.66
N GLN A 322 20.38 11.35 -26.51
CA GLN A 322 20.35 12.35 -25.44
C GLN A 322 19.59 13.62 -25.82
N ILE A 323 18.38 13.80 -25.30
CA ILE A 323 17.66 15.08 -25.35
C ILE A 323 18.35 16.08 -24.42
N HIS A 324 18.63 17.29 -24.92
CA HIS A 324 19.35 18.34 -24.15
C HIS A 324 18.47 19.03 -23.11
N SER A 325 17.15 19.02 -23.30
CA SER A 325 16.13 19.55 -22.37
C SER A 325 14.95 18.57 -22.28
N PRO A 326 15.10 17.41 -21.61
CA PRO A 326 14.04 16.41 -21.50
C PRO A 326 12.89 16.92 -20.63
N THR A 327 11.65 16.53 -20.95
CA THR A 327 10.51 16.85 -20.08
C THR A 327 10.51 15.98 -18.82
N SER A 328 9.85 16.43 -17.75
CA SER A 328 9.76 15.70 -16.48
C SER A 328 9.21 14.28 -16.64
N GLU A 329 8.38 14.02 -17.65
CA GLU A 329 7.86 12.68 -17.95
C GLU A 329 8.86 11.80 -18.71
N GLN A 330 9.65 12.40 -19.61
CA GLN A 330 10.80 11.74 -20.27
C GLN A 330 11.94 11.46 -19.28
N MET A 331 11.96 12.11 -18.12
CA MET A 331 12.94 11.88 -17.06
C MET A 331 12.57 10.71 -16.13
N ARG A 332 11.29 10.32 -16.03
CA ARG A 332 10.76 9.18 -15.23
C ARG A 332 11.10 7.82 -15.89
N THR A 333 12.39 7.58 -16.05
CA THR A 333 12.94 6.40 -16.75
C THR A 333 13.30 5.28 -15.79
N ILE A 334 12.92 4.04 -16.10
CA ILE A 334 13.04 2.89 -15.19
C ILE A 334 14.45 2.75 -14.57
N ASN A 335 15.51 2.98 -15.35
CA ASN A 335 16.89 2.97 -14.89
C ASN A 335 17.16 3.90 -13.69
N ARG A 336 16.57 5.10 -13.67
CA ARG A 336 16.71 6.06 -12.56
C ARG A 336 15.86 5.68 -11.36
N VAL A 337 14.72 5.04 -11.58
CA VAL A 337 13.75 4.70 -10.52
C VAL A 337 14.19 3.45 -9.74
N VAL A 338 14.86 2.48 -10.40
CA VAL A 338 15.46 1.32 -9.71
C VAL A 338 16.60 1.74 -8.76
N GLU A 339 17.26 2.87 -9.04
CA GLU A 339 18.31 3.47 -8.19
C GLU A 339 17.75 4.42 -7.10
N ALA A 340 16.43 4.57 -6.98
CA ALA A 340 15.81 5.43 -5.98
C ALA A 340 16.10 5.01 -4.53
N ARG A 341 16.07 5.97 -3.61
CA ARG A 341 16.26 5.76 -2.16
C ARG A 341 14.99 5.28 -1.46
N ASP A 342 13.82 5.73 -1.92
CA ASP A 342 12.53 5.32 -1.35
C ASP A 342 12.24 3.84 -1.65
N PRO A 343 12.05 2.98 -0.63
CA PRO A 343 11.71 1.57 -0.84
C PRO A 343 10.37 1.39 -1.57
N LEU A 344 9.41 2.29 -1.40
CA LEU A 344 8.10 2.21 -2.06
C LEU A 344 8.25 2.44 -3.58
N LEU A 345 8.86 3.55 -4.00
CA LEU A 345 9.17 3.83 -5.40
C LEU A 345 10.03 2.73 -6.06
N LYS A 346 11.02 2.22 -5.33
CA LYS A 346 11.89 1.13 -5.77
C LYS A 346 11.14 -0.19 -5.95
N TYR A 347 10.20 -0.51 -5.06
CA TYR A 347 9.31 -1.68 -5.16
C TYR A 347 8.40 -1.61 -6.41
N PHE A 348 7.86 -0.42 -6.72
CA PHE A 348 7.16 -0.18 -7.99
C PHE A 348 8.04 -0.42 -9.22
N ALA A 349 9.28 0.08 -9.22
CA ALA A 349 10.20 -0.09 -10.34
C ALA A 349 10.55 -1.57 -10.60
N PHE A 350 10.81 -2.35 -9.55
CA PHE A 350 11.05 -3.79 -9.69
C PHE A 350 9.81 -4.57 -10.13
N PHE A 351 8.61 -4.17 -9.71
CA PHE A 351 7.37 -4.80 -10.18
C PHE A 351 7.12 -4.56 -11.68
N ASP A 352 7.37 -3.34 -12.16
CA ASP A 352 7.29 -3.04 -13.60
C ASP A 352 8.41 -3.75 -14.40
N LEU A 353 9.64 -3.81 -13.87
CA LEU A 353 10.74 -4.57 -14.49
C LEU A 353 10.39 -6.07 -14.61
N ARG A 354 9.76 -6.66 -13.59
CA ARG A 354 9.22 -8.04 -13.63
C ARG A 354 8.15 -8.20 -14.72
N ARG A 355 7.26 -7.22 -14.89
CA ARG A 355 6.25 -7.23 -15.97
C ARG A 355 6.90 -7.14 -17.36
N VAL A 356 7.92 -6.30 -17.53
CA VAL A 356 8.69 -6.23 -18.79
C VAL A 356 9.35 -7.57 -19.08
N ALA A 357 10.08 -8.13 -18.11
CA ALA A 357 10.76 -9.41 -18.25
C ALA A 357 9.79 -10.55 -18.65
N LEU A 358 8.62 -10.66 -18.02
CA LEU A 358 7.68 -11.75 -18.25
C LEU A 358 6.74 -11.53 -19.44
N THR A 359 6.16 -10.33 -19.61
CA THR A 359 5.02 -10.13 -20.52
C THR A 359 5.30 -9.18 -21.70
N ASP A 360 6.05 -8.10 -21.50
CA ASP A 360 6.17 -7.04 -22.53
C ASP A 360 7.35 -7.26 -23.50
N SER A 361 7.05 -7.83 -24.67
CA SER A 361 8.05 -8.09 -25.71
C SER A 361 8.49 -6.83 -26.50
N ALA A 362 7.79 -5.71 -26.37
CA ALA A 362 8.19 -4.45 -26.99
C ALA A 362 9.22 -3.74 -26.09
N ARG A 363 8.83 -3.46 -24.83
CA ARG A 363 9.71 -2.80 -23.85
C ARG A 363 10.98 -3.59 -23.54
N ARG A 364 10.98 -4.94 -23.68
CA ARG A 364 12.23 -5.73 -23.62
C ARG A 364 13.24 -5.36 -24.71
N LYS A 365 12.81 -5.05 -25.94
CA LYS A 365 13.72 -4.65 -27.02
C LYS A 365 14.41 -3.31 -26.72
N GLU A 366 13.71 -2.40 -26.03
CA GLU A 366 14.26 -1.11 -25.58
C GLU A 366 15.30 -1.29 -24.45
N VAL A 367 15.09 -2.23 -23.53
CA VAL A 367 16.08 -2.61 -22.49
C VAL A 367 17.38 -3.13 -23.10
N PHE A 368 17.29 -3.97 -24.14
CA PHE A 368 18.44 -4.51 -24.87
C PHE A 368 18.92 -3.64 -26.04
N SER A 369 18.37 -2.43 -26.20
CA SER A 369 18.79 -1.53 -27.28
C SER A 369 20.18 -0.94 -27.02
N LEU A 370 20.91 -0.68 -28.11
CA LEU A 370 22.24 -0.08 -28.07
C LEU A 370 22.13 1.44 -28.16
N SER A 371 22.77 2.15 -27.22
CA SER A 371 22.75 3.61 -27.19
C SER A 371 23.56 4.21 -28.35
N GLN A 372 22.97 5.16 -29.07
CA GLN A 372 23.60 5.80 -30.24
C GLN A 372 24.40 7.05 -29.84
N PRO A 373 25.49 7.40 -30.56
CA PRO A 373 26.09 6.68 -31.69
C PRO A 373 27.02 5.53 -31.26
N GLY A 374 27.28 5.35 -29.97
CA GLY A 374 28.38 4.51 -29.47
C GLY A 374 28.16 2.99 -29.51
N GLY A 375 26.95 2.49 -29.80
CA GLY A 375 26.67 1.05 -29.88
C GLY A 375 26.74 0.28 -28.54
N HIS A 376 26.74 0.96 -27.40
CA HIS A 376 26.87 0.32 -26.08
C HIS A 376 25.51 -0.13 -25.51
N ALA A 377 25.45 -1.30 -24.86
CA ALA A 377 24.25 -1.83 -24.19
C ALA A 377 23.97 -1.14 -22.82
N ARG A 378 23.99 0.20 -22.79
CA ARG A 378 23.95 1.01 -21.56
C ARG A 378 22.68 0.78 -20.73
N ASN A 379 21.54 0.59 -21.39
CA ASN A 379 20.24 0.36 -20.74
C ASN A 379 20.26 -0.92 -19.90
N TRP A 380 20.67 -2.04 -20.51
CA TRP A 380 20.89 -3.32 -19.84
C TRP A 380 21.97 -3.25 -18.77
N ALA A 381 23.11 -2.59 -19.03
CA ALA A 381 24.21 -2.50 -18.07
C ALA A 381 23.80 -1.82 -16.75
N THR A 382 23.06 -0.70 -16.80
CA THR A 382 22.53 -0.04 -15.60
C THR A 382 21.51 -0.93 -14.88
N LEU A 383 20.51 -1.48 -15.58
CA LEU A 383 19.46 -2.28 -14.97
C LEU A 383 19.99 -3.57 -14.32
N SER A 384 20.86 -4.31 -15.01
CA SER A 384 21.47 -5.52 -14.47
C SER A 384 22.37 -5.23 -13.27
N THR A 385 23.18 -4.16 -13.31
CA THR A 385 23.99 -3.70 -12.17
C THR A 385 23.12 -3.37 -10.96
N ALA A 386 22.03 -2.61 -11.15
CA ALA A 386 21.14 -2.22 -10.06
C ALA A 386 20.39 -3.44 -9.47
N CYS A 387 19.97 -4.40 -10.30
CA CYS A 387 19.41 -5.68 -9.84
C CYS A 387 20.42 -6.49 -9.00
N VAL A 388 21.65 -6.66 -9.51
CA VAL A 388 22.71 -7.40 -8.81
C VAL A 388 23.11 -6.72 -7.50
N ASN A 389 23.14 -5.39 -7.45
CA ASN A 389 23.41 -4.64 -6.22
C ASN A 389 22.32 -4.84 -5.17
N VAL A 390 21.05 -4.91 -5.57
CA VAL A 390 19.94 -5.22 -4.63
C VAL A 390 19.99 -6.68 -4.17
N ILE A 391 20.35 -7.64 -5.05
CA ILE A 391 20.56 -9.04 -4.64
C ILE A 391 21.70 -9.13 -3.61
N LYS A 392 22.83 -8.47 -3.85
CA LYS A 392 23.95 -8.39 -2.88
C LYS A 392 23.55 -7.73 -1.57
N GLN A 393 22.73 -6.67 -1.60
CA GLN A 393 22.18 -6.06 -0.39
C GLN A 393 21.30 -7.06 0.38
N VAL A 394 20.44 -7.83 -0.28
CA VAL A 394 19.62 -8.86 0.38
C VAL A 394 20.48 -9.98 0.95
N GLN A 395 21.51 -10.44 0.23
CA GLN A 395 22.47 -11.44 0.72
C GLN A 395 23.15 -10.96 2.01
N LEU A 396 23.75 -9.76 2.01
CA LEU A 396 24.43 -9.21 3.19
C LEU A 396 23.51 -9.08 4.42
N HIS A 397 22.24 -8.70 4.25
CA HIS A 397 21.28 -8.68 5.37
C HIS A 397 20.92 -10.09 5.86
N LEU A 398 20.78 -11.07 4.96
CA LEU A 398 20.53 -12.47 5.32
C LEU A 398 21.73 -13.07 6.06
N ASP A 399 22.95 -12.80 5.60
CA ASP A 399 24.20 -13.24 6.22
C ASP A 399 24.37 -12.59 7.61
N GLU A 400 24.03 -11.31 7.76
CA GLU A 400 24.04 -10.62 9.06
C GLU A 400 23.00 -11.20 10.03
N GLN A 401 21.76 -11.45 9.59
CA GLN A 401 20.77 -12.09 10.46
C GLN A 401 21.21 -13.52 10.82
N SER A 402 21.67 -14.31 9.85
CA SER A 402 22.24 -15.64 10.09
C SER A 402 23.33 -15.61 11.17
N GLY A 403 24.32 -14.72 11.02
CA GLY A 403 25.40 -14.55 11.99
C GLY A 403 24.94 -14.13 13.39
N ARG A 404 23.95 -13.23 13.50
CA ARG A 404 23.34 -12.85 14.80
C ARG A 404 22.66 -14.03 15.48
N LEU A 405 22.01 -14.91 14.70
CA LEU A 405 21.21 -16.02 15.22
C LEU A 405 22.08 -17.20 15.66
N PHE A 406 23.08 -17.60 14.86
CA PHE A 406 24.03 -18.65 15.25
C PHE A 406 25.01 -18.16 16.34
N GLY A 407 25.50 -16.92 16.25
CA GLY A 407 26.33 -16.31 17.29
C GLY A 407 25.60 -16.10 18.61
N GLY A 408 24.29 -15.80 18.56
CA GLY A 408 23.44 -15.68 19.74
C GLY A 408 23.27 -16.99 20.50
N SER A 409 23.15 -18.13 19.80
CA SER A 409 23.08 -19.45 20.45
C SER A 409 24.37 -19.79 21.20
N ILE A 410 25.53 -19.59 20.56
CA ILE A 410 26.86 -19.86 21.14
C ILE A 410 27.12 -19.01 22.40
N ALA A 411 26.52 -17.82 22.49
CA ALA A 411 26.61 -16.96 23.67
C ALA A 411 25.76 -17.43 24.86
N VAL A 412 24.68 -18.18 24.64
CA VAL A 412 23.81 -18.72 25.70
C VAL A 412 24.43 -19.96 26.33
N ASP A 413 24.94 -20.88 25.51
CA ASP A 413 25.48 -22.16 25.98
C ASP A 413 26.76 -21.99 26.84
N ASN A 414 27.56 -20.94 26.58
CA ASN A 414 28.79 -20.62 27.33
C ASN A 414 28.57 -20.08 28.75
N VAL A 415 27.33 -19.82 29.19
CA VAL A 415 27.03 -19.38 30.57
C VAL A 415 26.73 -20.58 31.49
N GLY A 416 26.63 -21.80 30.95
CA GLY A 416 25.98 -22.95 31.61
C GLY A 416 26.77 -24.26 31.69
N GLY A 417 28.09 -24.30 31.49
CA GLY A 417 28.81 -25.58 31.61
C GLY A 417 30.35 -25.54 31.56
N SER A 418 30.99 -25.88 32.68
CA SER A 418 32.42 -26.25 32.71
C SER A 418 32.60 -27.69 32.22
N ALA A 419 32.86 -27.88 30.93
CA ALA A 419 33.26 -29.17 30.37
C ALA A 419 34.28 -29.00 29.23
N SER A 420 35.39 -29.73 29.29
CA SER A 420 36.36 -29.83 28.20
C SER A 420 35.82 -30.72 27.08
N GLY A 421 35.72 -30.19 25.86
CA GLY A 421 35.39 -30.93 24.64
C GLY A 421 36.26 -30.45 23.48
N ASP A 422 36.55 -31.33 22.51
CA ASP A 422 37.58 -31.09 21.51
C ASP A 422 37.25 -29.97 20.51
N ALA A 423 38.20 -29.04 20.36
CA ALA A 423 38.11 -27.90 19.43
C ALA A 423 38.47 -28.29 17.98
N SER A 424 37.91 -29.39 17.46
CA SER A 424 38.31 -30.01 16.19
C SER A 424 37.21 -30.16 15.12
N ASP A 425 35.92 -30.08 15.47
CA ASP A 425 34.77 -30.16 14.52
C ASP A 425 34.26 -28.77 14.05
N LEU A 426 35.02 -27.70 14.35
CA LEU A 426 34.62 -26.29 14.14
C LEU A 426 35.08 -25.70 12.80
N SER A 427 34.91 -26.42 11.68
CA SER A 427 35.49 -25.98 10.40
C SER A 427 34.73 -26.30 9.10
N ASP A 428 33.40 -26.50 9.13
CA ASP A 428 32.65 -26.72 7.88
C ASP A 428 31.21 -26.15 7.86
N PRO A 429 31.01 -24.83 7.68
CA PRO A 429 29.66 -24.24 7.54
C PRO A 429 28.88 -24.79 6.32
N LEU A 430 29.58 -25.29 5.30
CA LEU A 430 28.97 -25.96 4.14
C LEU A 430 28.24 -27.26 4.50
N LYS A 431 28.65 -27.93 5.59
CA LYS A 431 28.00 -29.14 6.13
C LYS A 431 26.61 -28.81 6.69
N ILE A 432 26.50 -27.70 7.42
CA ILE A 432 25.25 -27.20 8.01
C ILE A 432 24.24 -26.81 6.93
N ASP A 433 24.66 -26.02 5.94
CA ASP A 433 23.80 -25.65 4.79
C ASP A 433 23.32 -26.88 4.01
N ARG A 434 24.18 -27.89 3.84
CA ARG A 434 23.85 -29.13 3.14
C ARG A 434 22.77 -29.93 3.87
N GLU A 435 22.83 -30.03 5.19
CA GLU A 435 21.78 -30.69 5.99
C GLU A 435 20.47 -29.87 6.01
N MET A 436 20.57 -28.54 6.08
CA MET A 436 19.40 -27.64 5.98
C MET A 436 18.68 -27.76 4.62
N LEU A 437 19.44 -27.98 3.53
CA LEU A 437 18.92 -28.25 2.19
C LEU A 437 18.27 -29.64 2.04
N LEU A 438 18.69 -30.62 2.84
CA LEU A 438 18.14 -31.98 2.85
C LEU A 438 16.85 -32.11 3.67
N MET A 439 16.55 -31.17 4.58
CA MET A 439 15.30 -31.20 5.36
C MET A 439 14.04 -31.10 4.49
N PRO A 440 12.96 -31.85 4.80
CA PRO A 440 11.67 -31.74 4.11
C PRO A 440 11.14 -30.30 4.03
N VAL A 441 10.49 -29.96 2.93
CA VAL A 441 9.99 -28.58 2.67
C VAL A 441 9.03 -28.09 3.76
N GLN A 442 8.30 -29.00 4.40
CA GLN A 442 7.43 -28.70 5.54
C GLN A 442 8.21 -28.32 6.82
N ALA A 443 9.34 -29.00 7.09
CA ALA A 443 10.22 -28.67 8.22
C ALA A 443 10.91 -27.31 8.03
N ARG A 444 11.39 -27.01 6.81
CA ARG A 444 11.89 -25.67 6.46
C ARG A 444 10.84 -24.58 6.66
N ARG A 445 9.56 -24.84 6.34
CA ARG A 445 8.46 -23.92 6.67
C ARG A 445 8.26 -23.74 8.18
N GLN A 446 8.34 -24.80 8.98
CA GLN A 446 8.20 -24.71 10.44
C GLN A 446 9.36 -23.96 11.10
N GLY A 447 10.60 -24.16 10.67
CA GLY A 447 11.74 -23.35 11.10
C GLY A 447 11.56 -21.86 10.80
N THR A 448 11.14 -21.50 9.57
CA THR A 448 10.82 -20.10 9.23
C THR A 448 9.59 -19.55 9.95
N HIS A 449 8.69 -20.40 10.47
CA HIS A 449 7.61 -19.96 11.34
C HIS A 449 8.10 -19.62 12.75
N LEU A 450 9.08 -20.34 13.28
CA LEU A 450 9.70 -20.00 14.56
C LEU A 450 10.52 -18.70 14.46
N TRP A 451 11.23 -18.50 13.34
CA TRP A 451 12.01 -17.28 13.07
C TRP A 451 11.19 -15.99 13.03
N LEU A 452 9.90 -16.05 12.71
CA LEU A 452 9.00 -14.89 12.69
C LEU A 452 8.35 -14.58 14.05
N PHE A 453 8.66 -15.34 15.10
CA PHE A 453 7.97 -15.24 16.40
C PHE A 453 8.79 -14.65 17.54
N THR A 454 10.11 -14.44 17.38
CA THR A 454 10.98 -13.91 18.44
C THR A 454 11.13 -12.39 18.43
N PHE A 455 11.38 -11.73 17.28
CA PHE A 455 11.58 -10.27 17.24
C PHE A 455 11.06 -9.56 15.98
N SER A 456 9.95 -8.82 16.13
CA SER A 456 9.78 -7.43 15.66
C SER A 456 8.65 -6.74 16.42
#